data_AF-A0A957M8F4-F1
#
_entry.id   AF-A0A957M8F4-F1
#
_cell.length_a   1.000
_cell.length_b   1.000
_cell.length_c   1.000
_cell.angle_alpha   90.00
_cell.angle_beta   90.00
_cell.angle_gamma   90.00
#
_symmetry.space_group_name_H-M   'P 1'
#
loop_
_entity.id
_entity.type
_entity.pdbx_description
1 polymer ?
#
loop_
_entity_poly.entity_id
_entity_poly.type
_entity_poly.pdbx_seq_one_letter_code
_entity_poly.pdbx_strand_id
1 'polypeptide(L)'
;DAMSSRRDAELESLSVDEVYPGASAAIKGRLRFWDNSLFEFVELLEMRSNLLRRVEYAYHYQDSHGNLVFRYDDSPHHPEIETHPHHKHVGHGETESIEATVAPHLSRVLQEIERHLYPET
;
A
#
# COMPACT_ATOMS: atom_id res chain seq x y z
N ASP A 1 4.47 -9.60 -31.16
CA ASP A 1 5.14 -8.34 -30.77
C ASP A 1 4.09 -7.25 -30.65
N ALA A 2 3.62 -6.75 -29.50
CA ALA A 2 4.21 -6.48 -28.19
C ALA A 2 3.32 -7.01 -27.03
N MET A 3 2.95 -8.29 -27.08
CA MET A 3 2.10 -8.96 -26.08
C MET A 3 2.87 -10.08 -25.35
N SER A 4 4.14 -9.85 -25.02
CA SER A 4 4.78 -10.66 -23.99
C SER A 4 4.15 -10.23 -22.68
N SER A 5 3.19 -11.02 -22.21
CA SER A 5 2.53 -10.93 -20.90
C SER A 5 3.41 -10.20 -19.89
N ARG A 6 2.98 -9.01 -19.43
CA ARG A 6 3.53 -8.39 -18.22
C ARG A 6 3.51 -9.49 -17.18
N ARG A 7 4.67 -9.88 -16.66
CA ARG A 7 4.80 -11.05 -15.78
C ARG A 7 3.81 -10.88 -14.63
N ASP A 8 3.01 -11.92 -14.40
CA ASP A 8 1.84 -11.87 -13.53
C ASP A 8 2.26 -11.56 -12.08
N ALA A 9 1.44 -10.77 -11.38
CA ALA A 9 1.48 -10.71 -9.92
C ALA A 9 0.58 -11.84 -9.38
N GLU A 10 1.07 -12.59 -8.41
CA GLU A 10 0.29 -13.59 -7.70
C GLU A 10 -0.42 -12.94 -6.51
N LEU A 11 -1.73 -13.11 -6.42
CA LEU A 11 -2.49 -12.76 -5.23
C LEU A 11 -2.33 -13.88 -4.19
N GLU A 12 -1.39 -13.71 -3.26
CA GLU A 12 -1.14 -14.69 -2.19
C GLU A 12 -2.31 -14.73 -1.18
N SER A 13 -2.96 -13.58 -0.92
CA SER A 13 -4.18 -13.53 -0.10
C SER A 13 -5.01 -12.27 -0.36
N LEU A 14 -6.32 -12.39 -0.14
CA LEU A 14 -7.27 -11.28 -0.09
C LEU A 14 -8.36 -11.63 0.92
N SER A 15 -8.57 -10.79 1.92
CA SER A 15 -9.66 -10.95 2.90
C SER A 15 -10.43 -9.66 3.10
N VAL A 16 -11.69 -9.84 3.49
CA VAL A 16 -12.56 -8.79 3.99
C VAL A 16 -13.05 -9.26 5.34
N ASP A 17 -12.59 -8.61 6.39
CA ASP A 17 -12.93 -8.95 7.76
C ASP A 17 -13.92 -7.89 8.28
N GLU A 18 -15.17 -8.27 8.55
CA GLU A 18 -16.09 -7.36 9.25
C GLU A 18 -15.55 -7.07 10.66
N VAL A 19 -15.38 -5.79 10.99
CA VAL A 19 -14.92 -5.36 12.32
C VAL A 19 -16.14 -5.05 13.18
N TYR A 20 -17.08 -4.28 12.63
CA TYR A 20 -18.42 -4.09 13.18
C TYR A 20 -19.45 -4.41 12.09
N PRO A 21 -20.27 -5.47 12.27
CA PRO A 21 -21.20 -5.93 11.23
C PRO A 21 -22.07 -4.79 10.68
N GLY A 22 -22.06 -4.64 9.35
CA GLY A 22 -22.81 -3.59 8.64
C GLY A 22 -22.30 -2.14 8.82
N ALA A 23 -21.26 -1.92 9.64
CA ALA A 23 -20.72 -0.60 9.94
C ALA A 23 -19.25 -0.44 9.50
N SER A 24 -18.42 -1.46 9.65
CA SER A 24 -17.02 -1.39 9.24
C SER A 24 -16.42 -2.75 8.86
N ALA A 25 -15.44 -2.69 7.95
CA ALA A 25 -14.69 -3.85 7.51
C ALA A 25 -13.24 -3.47 7.19
N ALA A 26 -12.32 -4.39 7.49
CA ALA A 26 -10.93 -4.30 7.06
C ALA A 26 -10.75 -5.09 5.77
N ILE A 27 -10.23 -4.45 4.72
CA ILE A 27 -9.78 -5.14 3.50
C ILE A 27 -8.29 -5.34 3.63
N LYS A 28 -7.82 -6.58 3.46
CA LYS A 28 -6.40 -6.93 3.53
C LYS A 28 -6.01 -7.70 2.29
N GLY A 29 -4.84 -7.42 1.73
CA GLY A 29 -4.35 -8.19 0.60
C GLY A 29 -2.84 -8.26 0.55
N ARG A 30 -2.37 -9.29 -0.13
CA ARG A 30 -0.96 -9.62 -0.27
C ARG A 30 -0.68 -10.07 -1.69
N LEU A 31 0.19 -9.35 -2.38
CA LEU A 31 0.56 -9.60 -3.78
C LEU A 31 2.06 -9.85 -3.87
N ARG A 32 2.43 -10.95 -4.53
CA ARG A 32 3.81 -11.26 -4.90
C ARG A 32 4.03 -10.94 -6.37
N PHE A 33 5.07 -10.18 -6.69
CA PHE A 33 5.42 -9.90 -8.08
C PHE A 33 6.50 -10.87 -8.59
N TRP A 34 6.71 -10.85 -9.90
CA TRP A 34 7.59 -11.76 -10.62
C TRP A 34 9.07 -11.71 -10.18
N ASP A 35 9.51 -10.60 -9.59
CA ASP A 35 10.86 -10.41 -9.06
C ASP A 35 10.98 -10.83 -7.57
N ASN A 36 9.92 -11.44 -7.02
CA ASN A 36 9.71 -11.80 -5.62
C ASN A 36 9.51 -10.63 -4.64
N SER A 37 9.46 -9.38 -5.13
CA SER A 37 8.99 -8.25 -4.33
C SER A 37 7.55 -8.48 -3.88
N LEU A 38 7.19 -7.83 -2.78
CA LEU A 38 5.95 -8.09 -2.07
C LEU A 38 5.24 -6.78 -1.75
N PHE A 39 3.95 -6.75 -2.03
CA PHE A 39 3.05 -5.69 -1.60
C PHE A 39 2.00 -6.22 -0.64
N GLU A 40 1.90 -5.59 0.53
CA GLU A 40 0.87 -5.85 1.53
C GLU A 40 0.06 -4.57 1.76
N PHE A 41 -1.25 -4.70 1.80
CA PHE A 41 -2.13 -3.60 2.10
C PHE A 41 -3.19 -3.96 3.12
N VAL A 42 -3.56 -2.95 3.91
CA VAL A 42 -4.72 -2.95 4.80
C VAL A 42 -5.46 -1.63 4.61
N GLU A 43 -6.78 -1.68 4.51
CA GLU A 43 -7.66 -0.52 4.61
C GLU A 43 -8.79 -0.82 5.59
N LEU A 44 -8.97 0.02 6.61
CA LEU A 44 -10.17 -0.02 7.44
C LEU A 44 -11.20 0.93 6.86
N LEU A 45 -12.35 0.38 6.48
CA LEU A 45 -13.46 1.12 5.92
C LEU A 45 -14.61 1.20 6.92
N GLU A 46 -15.20 2.39 7.05
CA GLU A 46 -16.37 2.66 7.87
C GLU A 46 -17.49 3.27 7.02
N MET A 47 -18.72 2.79 7.25
CA MET A 47 -19.94 3.41 6.74
C MET A 47 -20.36 4.55 7.67
N ARG A 48 -20.33 5.79 7.17
CA ARG A 48 -20.83 6.97 7.87
C ARG A 48 -21.86 7.70 7.01
N SER A 49 -23.10 7.80 7.49
CA SER A 49 -24.20 8.47 6.77
C SER A 49 -24.38 8.00 5.32
N ASN A 50 -24.31 6.68 5.10
CA ASN A 50 -24.35 6.03 3.78
C ASN A 50 -23.16 6.31 2.85
N LEU A 51 -22.07 6.86 3.37
CA LEU A 51 -20.80 7.01 2.66
C LEU A 51 -19.76 6.06 3.24
N LEU A 52 -19.17 5.24 2.38
CA LEU A 52 -18.02 4.42 2.74
C LEU A 52 -16.79 5.32 2.80
N ARG A 53 -16.08 5.30 3.93
CA ARG A 53 -14.86 6.09 4.15
C ARG A 53 -13.75 5.18 4.62
N ARG A 54 -12.55 5.39 4.08
CA ARG A 54 -11.32 4.82 4.62
C ARG A 54 -10.91 5.64 5.85
N VAL A 55 -10.77 4.97 6.99
CA VAL A 55 -10.44 5.61 8.28
C VAL A 55 -9.05 5.27 8.78
N GLU A 56 -8.48 4.15 8.33
CA GLU A 56 -7.08 3.77 8.55
C GLU A 56 -6.55 3.06 7.30
N TYR A 57 -5.26 3.16 7.02
CA TYR A 57 -4.63 2.37 5.97
C TYR A 57 -3.13 2.14 6.20
N ALA A 58 -2.64 1.06 5.60
CA ALA A 58 -1.21 0.82 5.44
C ALA A 58 -0.96 0.14 4.09
N TYR A 59 0.04 0.62 3.35
CA TYR A 59 0.48 0.12 2.06
C TYR A 59 1.98 -0.11 2.11
N HIS A 60 2.41 -1.35 2.33
CA HIS A 60 3.80 -1.71 2.51
C HIS A 60 4.32 -2.43 1.27
N TYR A 61 5.35 -1.88 0.63
CA TYR A 61 6.04 -2.51 -0.49
C TYR A 61 7.51 -2.75 -0.14
N GLN A 62 7.96 -3.98 -0.37
CA GLN A 62 9.32 -4.43 -0.07
C GLN A 62 9.94 -5.20 -1.23
N ASP A 63 11.27 -5.18 -1.28
CA ASP A 63 12.04 -5.94 -2.27
C ASP A 63 12.02 -7.45 -1.97
N SER A 64 12.67 -8.23 -2.83
CA SER A 64 12.76 -9.68 -2.69
C SER A 64 13.60 -10.18 -1.51
N HIS A 65 14.37 -9.30 -0.88
CA HIS A 65 15.12 -9.57 0.34
C HIS A 65 14.34 -9.15 1.61
N GLY A 66 13.16 -8.54 1.43
CA GLY A 66 12.33 -8.05 2.53
C GLY A 66 12.72 -6.66 3.02
N ASN A 67 13.60 -5.93 2.31
CA ASN A 67 13.90 -4.55 2.65
C ASN A 67 12.76 -3.64 2.21
N LEU A 68 12.42 -2.66 3.05
CA LEU A 68 11.44 -1.64 2.71
C LEU A 68 11.87 -0.91 1.43
N VAL A 69 10.96 -0.83 0.45
CA VAL A 69 11.11 0.08 -0.70
C VAL A 69 10.35 1.36 -0.40
N PHE A 70 9.05 1.23 -0.07
CA PHE A 70 8.28 2.32 0.50
C PHE A 70 7.10 1.79 1.32
N ARG A 71 6.60 2.60 2.24
CA ARG A 71 5.33 2.37 2.93
C ARG A 71 4.54 3.67 3.01
N TYR A 72 3.25 3.61 2.71
CA TYR A 72 2.31 4.69 3.05
C TYR A 72 1.44 4.23 4.20
N ASP A 73 1.30 5.03 5.25
CA ASP A 73 0.34 4.76 6.32
C ASP A 73 -0.13 6.06 6.98
N ASP A 74 -1.11 5.95 7.88
CA ASP A 74 -1.69 7.05 8.63
C ASP A 74 -1.64 6.84 10.15
N SER A 75 -0.70 6.03 10.64
CA SER A 75 -0.48 5.92 12.08
C SER A 75 0.01 7.28 12.62
N PRO A 76 -0.55 7.85 13.70
CA PRO A 76 -0.32 9.24 14.10
C PRO A 76 0.99 9.43 14.91
N HIS A 77 2.09 8.86 14.43
CA HIS A 77 3.39 8.84 15.13
C HIS A 77 4.40 9.88 14.60
N HIS A 78 4.09 10.55 13.49
CA HIS A 78 4.87 11.65 12.90
C HIS A 78 4.08 12.98 12.93
N PRO A 79 3.89 13.62 14.11
CA PRO A 79 3.19 14.90 14.24
C PRO A 79 3.92 16.09 13.59
N GLU A 80 5.21 15.96 13.31
CA GLU A 80 6.05 16.98 12.68
C GLU A 80 5.80 17.17 11.18
N ILE A 81 5.09 16.24 10.54
CA ILE A 81 4.85 16.25 9.09
C ILE A 81 3.61 17.08 8.75
N GLU A 82 3.72 17.92 7.72
CA GLU A 82 2.64 18.83 7.29
C GLU A 82 1.32 18.10 6.95
N THR A 83 1.43 16.88 6.45
CA THR A 83 0.30 16.04 6.01
C THR A 83 -0.22 15.09 7.10
N HIS A 84 0.20 15.29 8.36
CA HIS A 84 -0.20 14.46 9.49
C HIS A 84 -1.72 14.18 9.52
N PRO A 85 -2.14 12.91 9.73
CA PRO A 85 -1.30 11.76 10.08
C PRO A 85 -0.69 11.04 8.88
N HIS A 86 -0.98 11.47 7.66
CA HIS A 86 -0.54 10.80 6.43
C HIS A 86 0.93 11.07 6.15
N HIS A 87 1.67 10.01 5.84
CA HIS A 87 3.08 10.10 5.50
C HIS A 87 3.51 8.89 4.66
N LYS A 88 4.71 8.98 4.10
CA LYS A 88 5.36 7.90 3.36
C LYS A 88 6.74 7.64 3.94
N HIS A 89 7.01 6.39 4.32
CA HIS A 89 8.36 5.90 4.54
C HIS A 89 8.97 5.53 3.19
N VAL A 90 10.22 5.93 2.94
CA VAL A 90 11.00 5.55 1.76
C VAL A 90 12.28 4.88 2.23
N GLY A 91 12.49 3.63 1.83
CA GLY A 91 13.67 2.86 2.22
C GLY A 91 14.89 3.18 1.36
N HIS A 92 16.06 3.20 2.00
CA HIS A 92 17.37 3.45 1.40
C HIS A 92 18.36 2.37 1.87
N GLY A 93 17.97 1.10 1.72
CA GLY A 93 18.72 -0.03 2.27
C GLY A 93 18.43 -0.22 3.76
N GLU A 94 19.42 0.05 4.62
CA GLU A 94 19.30 -0.11 6.09
C GLU A 94 18.65 1.08 6.80
N THR A 95 18.34 2.15 6.07
CA THR A 95 17.73 3.38 6.61
C THR A 95 16.45 3.72 5.87
N GLU A 96 15.63 4.59 6.45
CA GLU A 96 14.44 5.14 5.81
C GLU A 96 14.34 6.65 6.03
N SER A 97 13.66 7.34 5.13
CA SER A 97 13.24 8.74 5.27
C SER A 97 11.72 8.83 5.30
N ILE A 98 11.19 9.85 5.98
CA ILE A 98 9.76 10.12 6.00
C ILE A 98 9.45 11.33 5.11
N GLU A 99 8.48 11.17 4.22
CA GLU A 99 8.03 12.19 3.28
C GLU A 99 6.57 12.58 3.55
N ALA A 100 6.30 13.88 3.44
CA ALA A 100 4.94 14.41 3.49
C ALA A 100 4.16 13.99 2.23
N THR A 101 2.98 13.42 2.41
CA THR A 101 2.09 13.05 1.31
C THR A 101 0.65 12.95 1.78
N VAL A 102 -0.28 13.20 0.86
CA VAL A 102 -1.69 12.89 1.10
C VAL A 102 -1.92 11.39 0.99
N ALA A 103 -2.99 10.89 1.61
CA ALA A 103 -3.35 9.48 1.54
C ALA A 103 -3.59 9.04 0.07
N PRO A 104 -2.77 8.14 -0.51
CA PRO A 104 -2.95 7.73 -1.89
C PRO A 104 -4.12 6.75 -2.03
N HIS A 105 -4.66 6.62 -3.24
CA HIS A 105 -5.51 5.48 -3.58
C HIS A 105 -4.65 4.25 -3.88
N LEU A 106 -5.16 3.06 -3.58
CA LEU A 106 -4.50 1.78 -3.88
C LEU A 106 -4.00 1.70 -5.33
N SER A 107 -4.78 2.19 -6.29
CA SER A 107 -4.38 2.23 -7.71
C SER A 107 -3.14 3.08 -7.99
N ARG A 108 -2.92 4.17 -7.24
CA ARG A 108 -1.72 5.00 -7.34
C ARG A 108 -0.49 4.28 -6.79
N VAL A 109 -0.66 3.52 -5.73
CA VAL A 109 0.40 2.69 -5.15
C VAL A 109 0.79 1.58 -6.12
N LEU A 110 -0.19 0.86 -6.69
CA LEU A 110 0.08 -0.17 -7.71
C LEU A 110 0.79 0.40 -8.95
N GLN A 111 0.45 1.61 -9.40
CA GLN A 111 1.15 2.31 -10.48
C GLN A 111 2.59 2.72 -10.11
N GLU A 112 2.87 2.98 -8.83
CA GLU A 112 4.22 3.26 -8.36
C GLU A 112 5.05 1.98 -8.34
N ILE A 113 4.49 0.87 -7.83
CA ILE A 113 5.11 -0.46 -7.87
C ILE A 113 5.43 -0.84 -9.33
N GLU A 114 4.50 -0.64 -10.25
CA GLU A 114 4.73 -0.89 -11.67
C GLU A 114 5.96 -0.13 -12.20
N ARG A 115 6.13 1.14 -11.83
CA ARG A 115 7.31 1.94 -12.21
C ARG A 115 8.61 1.42 -11.59
N HIS A 116 8.57 0.82 -10.40
CA HIS A 116 9.72 0.15 -9.81
C HIS A 116 10.08 -1.16 -10.54
N LEU A 117 9.07 -1.93 -10.96
CA LEU A 117 9.26 -3.20 -11.66
C LEU A 117 9.68 -3.04 -13.12
N TYR A 118 9.29 -1.93 -13.76
CA TYR A 118 9.50 -1.67 -15.18
C TYR A 118 10.05 -0.25 -15.43
N PRO A 119 11.29 0.05 -15.00
CA PRO A 119 11.87 1.40 -15.10
C PRO A 119 12.22 1.84 -16.53
N GLU A 120 12.24 0.92 -17.50
CA GLU A 120 12.59 1.20 -18.90
C GLU A 120 11.37 1.33 -19.85
N THR A 121 10.15 1.38 -19.31
CA THR A 121 8.90 1.61 -20.07
C THR A 121 8.25 2.94 -19.79
#